data_AF-A0A6M2F530-F1
#
_entry.id   AF-A0A6M2F530-F1
#
_cell.length_a   1.000
_cell.length_b   1.000
_cell.length_c   1.000
_cell.angle_alpha   90.00
_cell.angle_beta   90.00
_cell.angle_gamma   90.00
#
_symmetry.space_group_name_H-M   'P 1'
#
loop_
_entity.id
_entity.type
_entity.pdbx_description
1 polymer ?
#
loop_
_entity_poly.entity_id
_entity_poly.type
_entity_poly.pdbx_seq_one_letter_code
_entity_poly.pdbx_strand_id
1 'polypeptide(L)'
;MSKLFYHPTIKLLKILILLLLFLGGDFGSNNNNNNYYVEAFKVPFRVKDVLPVLPHQISWPVLNNLHSAVDLLPYFVGSVSPDNGTLQWKGACFYDNEARLDFALADSDHDPALGGGLLRLKTSAAHSWTCMDLYVFATPYRVTWDYYFSAREHTLKFDSWEEAAEMEYVKQHGVSVFLMPSGMLGTLLSLIDVLPLFSNTVWGQNANLAFLTKHMGATFEKRPQPWRTTINPDDVHSGDFLAVSKIRGRWGGFETLEKWVTGAFAGHTAVCLKDELGNLWVGESGHENEKGEEIIVVIPWEEWWELSLKDSSNPQIALLPLHPDVRAKFNSTAAWEYARSMSGKPYGYHNMIFSWIDTIADNYPPPLDAHLVISVMSMWTRVQPAYAANMWNEALNKRLGTEDLDLYGILGETERRGIAFDELLTVPEHDEWVYSDGQSTTCVAFILAMYKAAGVFGPVSSSIQVTEFTIRDAYMLKIFENNQTRLPSWCNNGNGQLPFCQILGEYQMELPEYNSVEPYANMNENCPSLPPVYDRPIQC
;
A
#
# COMPACT_ATOMS: atom_id res chain seq x y z
N MET A 1 7.21 19.30 -65.19
CA MET A 1 5.80 19.77 -65.17
C MET A 1 5.23 19.39 -63.80
N SER A 2 5.42 20.20 -62.75
CA SER A 2 4.79 21.50 -62.43
C SER A 2 3.44 21.36 -61.70
N LYS A 3 3.36 22.01 -60.52
CA LYS A 3 2.31 22.05 -59.47
C LYS A 3 2.43 20.91 -58.44
N LEU A 4 3.14 21.00 -57.30
CA LEU A 4 3.51 22.11 -56.39
C LEU A 4 2.32 22.92 -55.80
N PHE A 5 2.05 22.61 -54.52
CA PHE A 5 1.54 23.42 -53.39
C PHE A 5 0.21 24.18 -53.52
N TYR A 6 -0.75 23.82 -52.66
CA TYR A 6 -1.27 24.69 -51.58
C TYR A 6 -2.35 23.93 -50.76
N HIS A 7 -1.99 23.37 -49.61
CA HIS A 7 -2.99 22.95 -48.61
C HIS A 7 -2.85 23.89 -47.39
N PRO A 8 -3.87 24.71 -47.06
CA PRO A 8 -3.78 25.77 -46.04
C PRO A 8 -3.57 25.21 -44.62
N THR A 9 -3.90 23.95 -44.37
CA THR A 9 -3.76 23.25 -43.09
C THR A 9 -2.30 22.99 -42.67
N ILE A 10 -1.40 22.70 -43.62
CA ILE A 10 0.02 22.48 -43.33
C ILE A 10 0.75 23.80 -43.07
N LYS A 11 0.30 24.91 -43.68
CA LYS A 11 0.78 26.25 -43.37
C LYS A 11 0.33 26.69 -41.98
N LEU A 12 -0.93 26.44 -41.60
CA LEU A 12 -1.43 26.75 -40.26
C LEU A 12 -0.68 25.97 -39.17
N LEU A 13 -0.42 24.68 -39.39
CA LEU A 13 0.30 23.84 -38.44
C LEU A 13 1.77 24.25 -38.29
N LYS A 14 2.44 24.61 -39.40
CA LYS A 14 3.81 25.15 -39.36
C LYS A 14 3.88 26.52 -38.70
N ILE A 15 2.87 27.38 -38.90
CA ILE A 15 2.77 28.69 -38.24
C ILE A 15 2.50 28.52 -36.74
N LEU A 16 1.66 27.57 -36.34
CA LEU A 16 1.38 27.24 -34.94
C LEU A 16 2.62 26.67 -34.23
N ILE A 17 3.36 25.79 -34.89
CA ILE A 17 4.63 25.23 -34.38
C ILE A 17 5.72 26.30 -34.31
N LEU A 18 5.82 27.22 -35.30
CA LEU A 18 6.72 28.37 -35.21
C LEU A 18 6.32 29.33 -34.08
N LEU A 19 5.03 29.59 -33.87
CA LEU A 19 4.54 30.41 -32.76
C LEU A 19 4.84 29.76 -31.39
N LEU A 20 4.71 28.43 -31.28
CA LEU A 20 5.08 27.67 -30.08
C LEU A 20 6.60 27.67 -29.83
N LEU A 21 7.43 27.66 -30.88
CA LEU A 21 8.89 27.76 -30.77
C LEU A 21 9.35 29.20 -30.42
N PHE A 22 8.66 30.23 -30.91
CA PHE A 22 8.95 31.62 -30.56
C PHE A 22 8.49 31.98 -29.13
N LEU A 23 7.52 31.26 -28.56
CA LEU A 23 7.07 31.43 -27.17
C LEU A 23 7.82 30.55 -26.16
N GLY A 24 8.69 29.64 -26.61
CA GLY A 24 9.45 28.70 -25.76
C GLY A 24 10.98 28.80 -25.88
N GLY A 25 11.51 29.80 -26.59
CA GLY A 25 12.95 29.99 -26.79
C GLY A 25 13.61 30.77 -25.66
N ASP A 26 14.22 30.06 -24.71
CA ASP A 26 15.10 30.63 -23.69
C ASP A 26 16.46 30.99 -24.34
N PHE A 27 16.68 32.26 -24.68
CA PHE A 27 17.99 32.79 -25.07
C PHE A 27 18.66 33.44 -23.84
N GLY A 28 19.19 32.60 -22.95
CA GLY A 28 20.05 33.04 -21.85
C GLY A 28 21.53 32.82 -22.14
N SER A 29 22.15 33.72 -22.90
CA SER A 29 23.61 33.81 -22.99
C SER A 29 24.16 34.41 -21.70
N ASN A 30 24.98 33.62 -21.00
CA ASN A 30 25.71 33.99 -19.79
C ASN A 30 26.59 35.23 -20.03
N ASN A 31 26.26 36.39 -19.44
CA ASN A 31 27.23 37.46 -19.20
C ASN A 31 26.82 38.39 -18.06
N ASN A 32 27.82 38.73 -17.25
CA ASN A 32 27.75 39.43 -15.97
C ASN A 32 27.17 40.86 -16.04
N ASN A 33 26.60 41.26 -14.89
CA ASN A 33 26.25 42.62 -14.45
C ASN A 33 25.01 43.28 -15.09
N ASN A 34 23.86 43.20 -14.39
CA ASN A 34 23.09 44.36 -13.92
C ASN A 34 21.73 43.92 -13.31
N ASN A 35 21.34 44.59 -12.22
CA ASN A 35 20.03 44.48 -11.57
C ASN A 35 18.89 44.80 -12.53
N TYR A 36 18.10 43.79 -12.92
CA TYR A 36 16.74 43.96 -13.44
C TYR A 36 15.86 42.83 -12.90
N TYR A 37 14.77 43.20 -12.23
CA TYR A 37 13.66 42.31 -11.89
C TYR A 37 13.03 41.79 -13.18
N VAL A 38 13.24 40.52 -13.51
CA VAL A 38 12.46 39.82 -14.54
C VAL A 38 11.29 39.15 -13.84
N GLU A 39 10.11 39.75 -13.92
CA GLU A 39 8.86 39.02 -13.68
C GLU A 39 8.80 37.87 -14.70
N ALA A 40 8.85 36.63 -14.20
CA ALA A 40 8.69 35.45 -15.02
C ALA A 40 7.30 35.50 -15.70
N PHE A 41 7.29 35.60 -17.03
CA PHE A 41 6.07 35.56 -17.83
C PHE A 41 5.28 34.27 -17.52
N LYS A 42 4.05 34.41 -17.00
CA LYS A 42 3.15 33.27 -16.81
C LYS A 42 2.78 32.72 -18.19
N VAL A 43 3.33 31.55 -18.53
CA VAL A 43 2.97 30.84 -19.76
C VAL A 43 1.49 30.42 -19.71
N PRO A 44 0.73 30.55 -20.81
CA PRO A 44 -0.70 30.21 -20.85
C PRO A 44 -0.97 28.72 -20.59
N PHE A 45 0.04 27.87 -20.73
CA PHE A 45 0.01 26.44 -20.46
C PHE A 45 1.43 25.94 -20.18
N ARG A 46 1.59 25.00 -19.25
CA ARG A 46 2.82 24.18 -19.16
C ARG A 46 2.67 22.95 -20.05
N VAL A 47 3.79 22.40 -20.51
CA VAL A 47 3.79 21.19 -21.37
C VAL A 47 3.00 20.05 -20.72
N LYS A 48 3.08 19.91 -19.39
CA LYS A 48 2.31 18.94 -18.58
C LYS A 48 0.79 19.12 -18.68
N ASP A 49 0.29 20.34 -18.83
CA ASP A 49 -1.14 20.66 -18.86
C ASP A 49 -1.78 20.40 -20.23
N VAL A 50 -0.99 20.44 -21.30
CA VAL A 50 -1.47 20.24 -22.69
C VAL A 50 -1.33 18.78 -23.12
N LEU A 51 -0.43 18.03 -22.49
CA LEU A 51 -0.14 16.63 -22.81
C LEU A 51 -1.42 15.76 -22.88
N PRO A 52 -2.37 15.82 -21.94
CA PRO A 52 -3.62 15.05 -22.01
C PRO A 52 -4.53 15.38 -23.21
N VAL A 53 -4.39 16.58 -23.79
CA VAL A 53 -5.21 17.08 -24.91
C VAL A 53 -4.57 16.78 -26.27
N LEU A 54 -3.31 16.37 -26.29
CA LEU A 54 -2.58 16.01 -27.50
C LEU A 54 -2.96 14.60 -27.99
N PRO A 55 -2.85 14.32 -29.31
CA PRO A 55 -3.13 13.00 -29.87
C PRO A 55 -2.38 11.89 -29.12
N HIS A 56 -3.08 10.81 -28.82
CA HIS A 56 -2.62 9.68 -27.99
C HIS A 56 -1.23 9.13 -28.38
N GLN A 57 -0.86 9.20 -29.66
CA GLN A 57 0.44 8.73 -30.16
C GLN A 57 1.63 9.60 -29.71
N ILE A 58 1.37 10.84 -29.29
CA ILE A 58 2.38 11.83 -28.89
C ILE A 58 2.39 12.01 -27.37
N SER A 59 1.20 12.01 -26.74
CA SER A 59 1.04 12.27 -25.31
C SER A 59 1.25 11.07 -24.41
N TRP A 60 0.77 9.88 -24.83
CA TRP A 60 0.76 8.66 -24.00
C TRP A 60 2.16 8.19 -23.54
N PRO A 61 3.23 8.22 -24.36
CA PRO A 61 4.57 7.84 -23.92
C PRO A 61 5.17 8.78 -22.86
N VAL A 62 4.71 10.03 -22.81
CA VAL A 62 5.16 11.04 -21.85
C VAL A 62 4.26 11.03 -20.61
N LEU A 63 2.94 10.85 -20.77
CA LEU A 63 1.98 10.73 -19.68
C LEU A 63 2.22 9.48 -18.81
N ASN A 64 2.53 8.33 -19.41
CA ASN A 64 2.88 7.10 -18.67
C ASN A 64 4.13 7.25 -17.79
N ASN A 65 5.01 8.21 -18.10
CA ASN A 65 6.18 8.52 -17.30
C ASN A 65 5.94 9.64 -16.28
N LEU A 66 4.84 10.38 -16.39
CA LEU A 66 4.54 11.54 -15.56
C LEU A 66 3.58 11.24 -14.41
N HIS A 67 2.75 10.19 -14.52
CA HIS A 67 1.78 9.81 -13.49
C HIS A 67 1.90 8.33 -13.09
N SER A 68 1.51 8.03 -11.86
CA SER A 68 1.47 6.70 -11.25
C SER A 68 0.12 6.48 -10.55
N ALA A 69 -0.25 5.21 -10.35
CA ALA A 69 -1.27 4.76 -9.41
C ALA A 69 -1.12 5.38 -8.00
N VAL A 70 0.11 5.68 -7.58
CA VAL A 70 0.42 6.34 -6.32
C VAL A 70 -0.03 7.82 -6.29
N ASP A 71 -0.13 8.47 -7.46
CA ASP A 71 -0.62 9.84 -7.57
C ASP A 71 -2.16 9.96 -7.44
N LEU A 72 -2.84 8.82 -7.27
CA LEU A 72 -4.25 8.74 -6.91
C LEU A 72 -4.51 9.06 -5.44
N LEU A 73 -3.47 9.01 -4.60
CA LEU A 73 -3.60 9.17 -3.18
C LEU A 73 -3.52 10.67 -2.82
N PRO A 74 -4.51 11.22 -2.08
CA PRO A 74 -4.43 12.58 -1.57
C PRO A 74 -3.26 12.70 -0.59
N TYR A 75 -2.54 13.82 -0.56
CA TYR A 75 -1.63 14.10 0.55
C TYR A 75 -2.28 15.05 1.55
N PHE A 76 -1.99 14.88 2.85
CA PHE A 76 -2.52 15.76 3.88
C PHE A 76 -1.89 17.16 3.80
N VAL A 77 -2.74 18.18 3.72
CA VAL A 77 -2.34 19.59 3.69
C VAL A 77 -2.32 20.19 5.09
N GLY A 78 -3.29 19.83 5.91
CA GLY A 78 -3.49 20.37 7.25
C GLY A 78 -4.97 20.40 7.63
N SER A 79 -5.25 20.75 8.89
CA SER A 79 -6.62 20.86 9.40
C SER A 79 -7.04 22.32 9.54
N VAL A 80 -8.23 22.66 9.02
CA VAL A 80 -8.80 24.00 9.11
C VAL A 80 -9.81 24.01 10.26
N SER A 81 -9.45 24.65 11.37
CA SER A 81 -10.34 24.87 12.50
C SER A 81 -10.72 26.35 12.65
N PRO A 82 -11.78 26.68 13.41
CA PRO A 82 -12.20 28.07 13.63
C PRO A 82 -11.16 28.86 14.44
N ASP A 83 -10.46 28.18 15.34
CA ASP A 83 -9.58 28.79 16.33
C ASP A 83 -8.12 28.89 15.86
N ASN A 84 -7.68 28.04 14.92
CA ASN A 84 -6.30 28.10 14.36
C ASN A 84 -6.10 29.20 13.30
N GLY A 85 -7.11 30.03 13.05
CA GLY A 85 -7.04 31.11 12.08
C GLY A 85 -7.04 30.60 10.64
N THR A 86 -5.92 30.77 9.93
CA THR A 86 -5.88 30.62 8.48
C THR A 86 -4.76 29.66 8.06
N LEU A 87 -5.15 28.55 7.41
CA LEU A 87 -4.21 27.56 6.88
C LEU A 87 -3.71 28.01 5.50
N GLN A 88 -2.40 27.93 5.26
CA GLN A 88 -1.79 28.27 3.97
C GLN A 88 -0.95 27.12 3.42
N TRP A 89 -1.02 26.91 2.11
CA TRP A 89 -0.24 25.86 1.44
C TRP A 89 -0.03 26.15 -0.04
N LYS A 90 0.81 25.31 -0.67
CA LYS A 90 1.02 25.30 -2.11
C LYS A 90 0.23 24.16 -2.73
N GLY A 91 -0.68 24.50 -3.64
CA GLY A 91 -1.45 23.55 -4.42
C GLY A 91 -0.70 23.00 -5.64
N ALA A 92 -1.33 22.07 -6.34
CA ALA A 92 -0.81 21.56 -7.61
C ALA A 92 -0.88 22.65 -8.69
N CYS A 93 -2.01 23.36 -8.76
CA CYS A 93 -2.33 24.44 -9.68
C CYS A 93 -2.03 25.84 -9.13
N PHE A 94 -2.42 26.09 -7.87
CA PHE A 94 -2.34 27.41 -7.22
C PHE A 94 -1.26 27.40 -6.15
N TYR A 95 -0.27 28.29 -6.23
CA TYR A 95 0.85 28.27 -5.30
C TYR A 95 0.64 29.04 -4.01
N ASP A 96 -0.39 29.89 -3.95
CA ASP A 96 -0.73 30.65 -2.75
C ASP A 96 -2.19 30.34 -2.38
N ASN A 97 -2.39 29.28 -1.60
CA ASN A 97 -3.71 28.89 -1.11
C ASN A 97 -3.88 29.25 0.35
N GLU A 98 -5.11 29.59 0.72
CA GLU A 98 -5.48 30.05 2.04
C GLU A 98 -6.89 29.52 2.38
N ALA A 99 -7.05 28.85 3.51
CA ALA A 99 -8.36 28.37 3.99
C ALA A 99 -8.67 28.82 5.42
N ARG A 100 -9.95 29.09 5.65
CA ARG A 100 -10.54 29.35 6.98
C ARG A 100 -11.90 28.68 7.07
N LEU A 101 -12.28 28.28 8.29
CA LEU A 101 -13.57 27.66 8.55
C LEU A 101 -14.38 28.57 9.47
N ASP A 102 -15.57 28.94 9.01
CA ASP A 102 -16.53 29.71 9.80
C ASP A 102 -17.71 28.81 10.18
N PHE A 103 -18.04 28.69 11.46
CA PHE A 103 -19.25 27.95 11.86
C PHE A 103 -20.50 28.73 11.47
N ALA A 104 -21.44 28.05 10.81
CA ALA A 104 -22.76 28.58 10.52
C ALA A 104 -23.71 28.17 11.65
N LEU A 105 -24.31 29.14 12.34
CA LEU A 105 -25.32 28.87 13.36
C LEU A 105 -26.58 28.28 12.71
N ALA A 106 -27.29 27.42 13.44
CA ALA A 106 -28.56 26.82 13.01
C ALA A 106 -29.58 27.91 12.67
N ASP A 107 -30.12 27.89 11.45
CA ASP A 107 -31.15 28.83 11.00
C ASP A 107 -32.52 28.34 11.50
N SER A 108 -33.29 29.22 12.13
CA SER A 108 -34.46 28.87 12.97
C SER A 108 -35.68 28.33 12.22
N ASP A 109 -35.65 28.25 10.89
CA ASP A 109 -36.81 27.91 10.05
C ASP A 109 -36.79 26.49 9.46
N HIS A 110 -35.66 25.77 9.53
CA HIS A 110 -35.57 24.38 9.05
C HIS A 110 -34.57 23.59 9.89
N ASP A 111 -35.03 23.09 11.03
CA ASP A 111 -34.30 22.21 11.97
C ASP A 111 -32.95 21.65 11.48
N PRO A 112 -31.82 22.30 11.84
CA PRO A 112 -30.52 21.67 11.88
C PRO A 112 -29.99 21.86 13.30
N ALA A 113 -30.47 21.06 14.26
CA ALA A 113 -30.15 21.24 15.69
C ALA A 113 -28.64 21.36 16.01
N LEU A 114 -27.76 20.99 15.08
CA LEU A 114 -26.31 20.97 15.24
C LEU A 114 -25.59 22.14 14.53
N GLY A 115 -26.26 22.96 13.71
CA GLY A 115 -25.60 23.97 12.88
C GLY A 115 -24.67 23.37 11.82
N GLY A 116 -23.95 24.22 11.07
CA GLY A 116 -23.08 23.80 9.97
C GLY A 116 -21.77 24.58 9.93
N GLY A 117 -21.13 24.59 8.77
CA GLY A 117 -19.84 25.26 8.55
C GLY A 117 -19.72 25.82 7.15
N LEU A 118 -18.94 26.89 7.00
CA LEU A 118 -18.58 27.49 5.73
C LEU A 118 -17.06 27.54 5.64
N LEU A 119 -16.48 26.62 4.87
CA LEU A 119 -15.07 26.65 4.55
C LEU A 119 -14.84 27.63 3.41
N ARG A 120 -14.08 28.69 3.68
CA ARG A 120 -13.66 29.67 2.66
C ARG A 120 -12.26 29.32 2.21
N LEU A 121 -12.12 28.99 0.94
CA LEU A 121 -10.85 28.68 0.31
C LEU A 121 -10.51 29.75 -0.72
N LYS A 122 -9.44 30.48 -0.50
CA LYS A 122 -8.90 31.44 -1.45
C LYS A 122 -7.70 30.81 -2.16
N THR A 123 -7.82 30.68 -3.47
CA THR A 123 -6.74 30.18 -4.33
C THR A 123 -6.11 31.34 -5.10
N SER A 124 -4.79 31.38 -5.17
CA SER A 124 -4.02 32.46 -5.82
C SER A 124 -2.75 31.93 -6.48
N ALA A 125 -2.14 32.78 -7.33
CA ALA A 125 -0.93 32.43 -8.06
C ALA A 125 -1.02 31.13 -8.89
N ALA A 126 -2.09 31.00 -9.69
CA ALA A 126 -2.21 29.91 -10.66
C ALA A 126 -0.98 29.84 -11.57
N HIS A 127 -0.41 28.65 -11.75
CA HIS A 127 0.74 28.44 -12.62
C HIS A 127 0.37 28.24 -14.10
N SER A 128 -0.91 28.00 -14.40
CA SER A 128 -1.46 27.77 -15.73
C SER A 128 -2.93 28.15 -15.78
N TRP A 129 -3.46 28.43 -16.97
CA TRP A 129 -4.87 28.83 -17.14
C TRP A 129 -5.83 27.66 -17.16
N THR A 130 -5.32 26.44 -17.37
CA THR A 130 -6.12 25.21 -17.47
C THR A 130 -5.85 24.23 -16.35
N CYS A 131 -4.99 24.57 -15.39
CA CYS A 131 -4.75 23.71 -14.24
C CYS A 131 -5.92 23.76 -13.26
N MET A 132 -6.02 22.73 -12.41
CA MET A 132 -7.07 22.61 -11.42
C MET A 132 -6.57 21.81 -10.24
N ASP A 133 -6.92 22.26 -9.04
CA ASP A 133 -6.73 21.48 -7.82
C ASP A 133 -8.01 20.69 -7.51
N LEU A 134 -7.84 19.47 -7.03
CA LEU A 134 -8.91 18.65 -6.47
C LEU A 134 -8.58 18.41 -4.99
N TYR A 135 -9.50 18.80 -4.11
CA TYR A 135 -9.34 18.63 -2.67
C TYR A 135 -10.35 17.62 -2.15
N VAL A 136 -9.92 16.84 -1.16
CA VAL A 136 -10.77 16.01 -0.32
C VAL A 136 -10.80 16.67 1.06
N PHE A 137 -11.99 16.89 1.58
CA PHE A 137 -12.22 17.45 2.91
C PHE A 137 -12.84 16.37 3.78
N ALA A 138 -12.16 16.03 4.87
CA ALA A 138 -12.54 14.91 5.72
C ALA A 138 -12.67 15.33 7.18
N THR A 139 -13.66 14.75 7.83
CA THR A 139 -13.71 14.55 9.28
C THR A 139 -13.82 13.04 9.50
N PRO A 140 -13.65 12.55 10.73
CA PRO A 140 -13.98 11.16 11.03
C PRO A 140 -15.44 10.78 10.68
N TYR A 141 -16.33 11.77 10.53
CA TYR A 141 -17.77 11.59 10.32
C TYR A 141 -18.20 11.71 8.85
N ARG A 142 -17.46 12.46 8.03
CA ARG A 142 -17.80 12.68 6.62
C ARG A 142 -16.59 12.88 5.74
N VAL A 143 -16.77 12.57 4.45
CA VAL A 143 -15.85 13.01 3.40
C VAL A 143 -16.62 13.67 2.28
N THR A 144 -16.11 14.82 1.86
CA THR A 144 -16.57 15.54 0.67
C THR A 144 -15.37 15.93 -0.17
N TRP A 145 -15.59 16.27 -1.42
CA TRP A 145 -14.55 16.75 -2.32
C TRP A 145 -15.04 17.98 -3.06
N ASP A 146 -14.09 18.79 -3.49
CA ASP A 146 -14.39 19.92 -4.37
C ASP A 146 -13.18 20.23 -5.26
N TYR A 147 -13.41 20.92 -6.36
CA TYR A 147 -12.38 21.25 -7.34
C TYR A 147 -12.35 22.74 -7.62
N TYR A 148 -11.15 23.26 -7.85
CA TYR A 148 -10.93 24.68 -8.06
C TYR A 148 -10.09 24.89 -9.31
N PHE A 149 -10.62 25.64 -10.28
CA PHE A 149 -9.99 25.91 -11.58
C PHE A 149 -9.74 27.41 -11.83
N SER A 150 -10.11 28.27 -10.88
CA SER A 150 -9.89 29.72 -10.96
C SER A 150 -9.29 30.28 -9.67
N ALA A 151 -8.39 31.26 -9.81
CA ALA A 151 -7.78 31.96 -8.68
C ALA A 151 -8.76 33.00 -8.12
N ARG A 152 -9.52 32.61 -7.10
CA ARG A 152 -10.52 33.46 -6.42
C ARG A 152 -10.81 32.89 -5.03
N GLU A 153 -11.67 33.58 -4.28
CA GLU A 153 -12.29 33.02 -3.08
C GLU A 153 -13.44 32.09 -3.49
N HIS A 154 -13.44 30.89 -2.92
CA HIS A 154 -14.43 29.84 -3.07
C HIS A 154 -15.01 29.49 -1.70
N THR A 155 -16.16 28.84 -1.71
CA THR A 155 -16.88 28.47 -0.50
C THR A 155 -17.40 27.05 -0.61
N LEU A 156 -17.03 26.21 0.36
CA LEU A 156 -17.61 24.89 0.56
C LEU A 156 -18.51 24.95 1.80
N LYS A 157 -19.79 24.63 1.63
CA LYS A 157 -20.79 24.69 2.70
C LYS A 157 -21.04 23.29 3.27
N PHE A 158 -20.98 23.18 4.58
CA PHE A 158 -21.50 22.06 5.36
C PHE A 158 -22.86 22.49 5.90
N ASP A 159 -23.95 21.97 5.31
CA ASP A 159 -25.31 22.42 5.64
C ASP A 159 -25.72 22.12 7.09
N SER A 160 -25.40 20.93 7.58
CA SER A 160 -25.49 20.54 8.97
C SER A 160 -24.37 19.57 9.31
N TRP A 161 -23.84 19.63 10.53
CA TRP A 161 -23.03 18.55 11.10
C TRP A 161 -23.90 17.28 11.22
N GLU A 162 -23.31 16.11 10.98
CA GLU A 162 -23.99 14.81 10.99
C GLU A 162 -24.49 14.51 12.40
N GLU A 163 -23.63 14.78 13.39
CA GLU A 163 -23.82 14.44 14.80
C GLU A 163 -23.15 15.49 15.70
N ALA A 164 -23.58 15.60 16.96
CA ALA A 164 -23.00 16.55 17.92
C ALA A 164 -21.51 16.32 18.15
N ALA A 165 -21.07 15.06 18.05
CA ALA A 165 -19.67 14.68 18.18
C ALA A 165 -18.81 15.19 17.01
N GLU A 166 -19.36 15.25 15.78
CA GLU A 166 -18.67 15.89 14.65
C GLU A 166 -18.44 17.37 14.89
N MET A 167 -19.47 18.07 15.37
CA MET A 167 -19.39 19.49 15.67
C MET A 167 -18.29 19.78 16.70
N GLU A 168 -18.22 18.99 17.79
CA GLU A 168 -17.16 19.15 18.80
C GLU A 168 -15.78 18.77 18.25
N TYR A 169 -15.69 17.69 17.47
CA TYR A 169 -14.44 17.31 16.80
C TYR A 169 -13.92 18.44 15.91
N VAL A 170 -14.76 19.04 15.08
CA VAL A 170 -14.34 20.11 14.16
C VAL A 170 -13.94 21.39 14.89
N LYS A 171 -14.53 21.68 16.07
CA LYS A 171 -14.07 22.81 16.90
C LYS A 171 -12.64 22.58 17.40
N GLN A 172 -12.36 21.38 17.87
CA GLN A 172 -11.07 21.04 18.49
C GLN A 172 -9.97 20.77 17.45
N HIS A 173 -10.29 20.00 16.41
CA HIS A 173 -9.33 19.42 15.47
C HIS A 173 -9.43 20.02 14.06
N GLY A 174 -10.56 20.66 13.72
CA GLY A 174 -10.82 21.20 12.39
C GLY A 174 -11.27 20.16 11.36
N VAL A 175 -11.41 20.61 10.11
CA VAL A 175 -11.64 19.75 8.94
C VAL A 175 -10.31 19.47 8.27
N SER A 176 -9.97 18.20 8.11
CA SER A 176 -8.75 17.77 7.41
C SER A 176 -8.88 18.07 5.92
N VAL A 177 -7.88 18.77 5.37
CA VAL A 177 -7.78 19.09 3.96
C VAL A 177 -6.73 18.20 3.34
N PHE A 178 -7.10 17.50 2.29
CA PHE A 178 -6.18 16.72 1.47
C PHE A 178 -6.20 17.22 0.04
N LEU A 179 -5.03 17.24 -0.59
CA LEU A 179 -4.88 17.67 -1.97
C LEU A 179 -4.46 16.49 -2.84
N MET A 180 -5.16 16.33 -3.96
CA MET A 180 -4.76 15.43 -5.02
C MET A 180 -3.60 16.06 -5.80
N PRO A 181 -2.38 15.52 -5.69
CA PRO A 181 -1.17 16.15 -6.25
C PRO A 181 -1.22 16.27 -7.78
N SER A 182 -2.02 15.41 -8.42
CA SER A 182 -2.17 15.33 -9.87
C SER A 182 -3.37 16.11 -10.44
N GLY A 183 -4.21 16.74 -9.59
CA GLY A 183 -5.46 17.39 -9.98
C GLY A 183 -6.48 16.41 -10.63
N MET A 184 -7.70 16.85 -10.97
CA MET A 184 -8.76 15.91 -11.45
C MET A 184 -8.37 15.08 -12.68
N LEU A 185 -7.65 15.68 -13.64
CA LEU A 185 -7.29 14.99 -14.88
C LEU A 185 -6.19 13.96 -14.64
N GLY A 186 -5.21 14.28 -13.79
CA GLY A 186 -4.20 13.34 -13.38
C GLY A 186 -4.76 12.28 -12.42
N THR A 187 -5.72 12.59 -11.54
CA THR A 187 -6.47 11.59 -10.75
C THR A 187 -7.27 10.63 -11.63
N LEU A 188 -7.92 11.12 -12.68
CA LEU A 188 -8.62 10.27 -13.66
C LEU A 188 -7.64 9.38 -14.44
N LEU A 189 -6.45 9.88 -14.77
CA LEU A 189 -5.37 9.09 -15.40
C LEU A 189 -4.75 8.08 -14.42
N SER A 190 -4.58 8.43 -13.14
CA SER A 190 -4.11 7.51 -12.10
C SER A 190 -5.14 6.42 -11.79
N LEU A 191 -6.45 6.69 -11.92
CA LEU A 191 -7.50 5.65 -11.88
C LEU A 191 -7.31 4.64 -13.03
N ILE A 192 -6.88 5.13 -14.20
CA ILE A 192 -6.53 4.28 -15.35
C ILE A 192 -5.25 3.47 -15.07
N ASP A 193 -4.40 3.85 -14.12
CA ASP A 193 -3.21 3.10 -13.71
C ASP A 193 -3.46 2.08 -12.58
N VAL A 194 -4.44 2.31 -11.70
CA VAL A 194 -4.82 1.40 -10.59
C VAL A 194 -5.79 0.30 -11.04
N LEU A 195 -6.86 0.65 -11.76
CA LEU A 195 -7.86 -0.32 -12.25
C LEU A 195 -7.28 -1.51 -13.03
N PRO A 196 -6.23 -1.35 -13.86
CA PRO A 196 -5.60 -2.46 -14.55
C PRO A 196 -4.94 -3.47 -13.61
N LEU A 197 -4.43 -3.06 -12.44
CA LEU A 197 -3.72 -3.94 -11.50
C LEU A 197 -4.59 -5.15 -11.11
N PHE A 198 -5.90 -4.94 -10.98
CA PHE A 198 -6.86 -5.97 -10.60
C PHE A 198 -7.41 -6.76 -11.80
N SER A 199 -7.02 -6.41 -13.03
CA SER A 199 -7.48 -7.08 -14.25
C SER A 199 -6.81 -8.44 -14.43
N ASN A 200 -7.62 -9.48 -14.66
CA ASN A 200 -7.12 -10.83 -14.97
C ASN A 200 -6.76 -10.98 -16.46
N THR A 201 -5.89 -10.12 -16.95
CA THR A 201 -5.47 -10.07 -18.36
C THR A 201 -3.96 -9.87 -18.47
N VAL A 202 -3.39 -10.07 -19.67
CA VAL A 202 -1.97 -9.74 -19.94
C VAL A 202 -1.69 -8.26 -19.70
N TRP A 203 -2.69 -7.39 -19.95
CA TRP A 203 -2.58 -5.97 -19.64
C TRP A 203 -2.46 -5.72 -18.14
N GLY A 204 -3.31 -6.35 -17.33
CA GLY A 204 -3.21 -6.26 -15.88
C GLY A 204 -1.89 -6.83 -15.36
N GLN A 205 -1.41 -7.94 -15.91
CA GLN A 205 -0.09 -8.49 -15.58
C GLN A 205 1.04 -7.48 -15.86
N ASN A 206 1.05 -6.87 -17.04
CA ASN A 206 2.05 -5.86 -17.38
C ASN A 206 1.93 -4.61 -16.50
N ALA A 207 0.72 -4.24 -16.07
CA ALA A 207 0.51 -3.13 -15.15
C ALA A 207 1.09 -3.42 -13.75
N ASN A 208 0.88 -4.62 -13.20
CA ASN A 208 1.49 -5.03 -11.94
C ASN A 208 3.02 -5.00 -12.02
N LEU A 209 3.61 -5.57 -13.07
CA LEU A 209 5.06 -5.56 -13.28
C LEU A 209 5.60 -4.12 -13.41
N ALA A 210 4.95 -3.28 -14.21
CA ALA A 210 5.35 -1.88 -14.38
C ALA A 210 5.28 -1.09 -13.06
N PHE A 211 4.25 -1.35 -12.24
CA PHE A 211 4.10 -0.73 -10.92
C PHE A 211 5.25 -1.15 -9.99
N LEU A 212 5.50 -2.45 -9.84
CA LEU A 212 6.56 -2.98 -8.98
C LEU A 212 7.96 -2.50 -9.43
N THR A 213 8.22 -2.48 -10.74
CA THR A 213 9.48 -1.93 -11.28
C THR A 213 9.62 -0.43 -10.97
N LYS A 214 8.56 0.35 -11.16
CA LYS A 214 8.59 1.80 -10.95
C LYS A 214 8.74 2.18 -9.48
N HIS A 215 8.08 1.47 -8.57
CA HIS A 215 7.98 1.86 -7.16
C HIS A 215 8.90 1.10 -6.23
N MET A 216 9.35 -0.09 -6.62
CA MET A 216 10.20 -0.95 -5.79
C MET A 216 11.54 -1.30 -6.45
N GLY A 217 11.75 -0.90 -7.71
CA GLY A 217 12.94 -1.31 -8.47
C GLY A 217 12.96 -2.80 -8.81
N ALA A 218 11.81 -3.50 -8.73
CA ALA A 218 11.72 -4.92 -9.04
C ALA A 218 11.98 -5.19 -10.52
N THR A 219 12.68 -6.29 -10.82
CA THR A 219 13.02 -6.67 -12.20
C THR A 219 12.01 -7.64 -12.80
N PHE A 220 11.58 -8.64 -12.03
CA PHE A 220 10.77 -9.79 -12.46
C PHE A 220 11.21 -10.27 -13.85
N GLU A 221 12.46 -10.74 -13.96
CA GLU A 221 12.98 -11.22 -15.24
C GLU A 221 12.27 -12.50 -15.67
N LYS A 222 11.93 -12.61 -16.96
CA LYS A 222 11.23 -13.79 -17.48
C LYS A 222 12.19 -14.99 -17.53
N ARG A 223 11.78 -16.11 -16.93
CA ARG A 223 12.55 -17.35 -16.86
C ARG A 223 12.51 -18.14 -18.17
N PRO A 224 13.57 -18.88 -18.51
CA PRO A 224 13.48 -19.89 -19.57
C PRO A 224 12.50 -21.00 -19.18
N GLN A 225 11.81 -21.56 -20.18
CA GLN A 225 10.93 -22.71 -19.96
C GLN A 225 11.74 -23.99 -19.67
N PRO A 226 11.17 -24.95 -18.91
CA PRO A 226 9.82 -24.96 -18.34
C PRO A 226 9.69 -24.09 -17.07
N TRP A 227 8.52 -23.48 -16.87
CA TRP A 227 8.20 -22.66 -15.69
C TRP A 227 7.69 -23.48 -14.49
N ARG A 228 7.75 -24.80 -14.60
CA ARG A 228 7.34 -25.76 -13.58
C ARG A 228 8.48 -26.72 -13.35
N THR A 229 8.81 -26.90 -12.07
CA THR A 229 9.77 -27.91 -11.64
C THR A 229 9.04 -29.19 -11.23
N THR A 230 9.58 -30.35 -11.59
CA THR A 230 9.11 -31.63 -11.06
C THR A 230 9.77 -31.85 -9.70
N ILE A 231 8.97 -31.74 -8.64
CA ILE A 231 9.43 -31.88 -7.26
C ILE A 231 9.33 -33.34 -6.85
N ASN A 232 10.32 -33.80 -6.08
CA ASN A 232 10.20 -35.04 -5.32
C ASN A 232 9.75 -34.71 -3.88
N PRO A 233 8.52 -35.09 -3.46
CA PRO A 233 8.01 -34.81 -2.11
C PRO A 233 8.89 -35.36 -0.98
N ASP A 234 9.71 -36.39 -1.25
CA ASP A 234 10.65 -36.93 -0.27
C ASP A 234 11.74 -35.92 0.13
N ASP A 235 12.12 -35.03 -0.78
CA ASP A 235 13.15 -34.01 -0.54
C ASP A 235 12.60 -32.77 0.19
N VAL A 236 11.28 -32.66 0.36
CA VAL A 236 10.62 -31.59 1.11
C VAL A 236 10.45 -32.01 2.57
N HIS A 237 10.64 -31.08 3.50
CA HIS A 237 10.66 -31.37 4.93
C HIS A 237 9.64 -30.52 5.69
N SER A 238 9.24 -30.98 6.88
CA SER A 238 8.43 -30.17 7.80
C SER A 238 9.15 -28.87 8.12
N GLY A 239 8.41 -27.78 8.01
CA GLY A 239 8.91 -26.43 8.22
C GLY A 239 9.52 -25.77 6.98
N ASP A 240 9.70 -26.46 5.84
CA ASP A 240 10.13 -25.78 4.61
C ASP A 240 9.08 -24.73 4.19
N PHE A 241 9.53 -23.51 3.91
CA PHE A 241 8.68 -22.35 3.69
C PHE A 241 8.35 -22.18 2.20
N LEU A 242 7.14 -21.76 1.89
CA LEU A 242 6.69 -21.45 0.53
C LEU A 242 6.39 -19.95 0.43
N ALA A 243 7.17 -19.23 -0.35
CA ALA A 243 6.90 -17.84 -0.72
C ALA A 243 6.15 -17.82 -2.05
N VAL A 244 4.98 -17.18 -2.07
CA VAL A 244 4.11 -17.06 -3.24
C VAL A 244 4.00 -15.59 -3.65
N SER A 245 4.16 -15.32 -4.93
CA SER A 245 3.96 -14.01 -5.54
C SER A 245 2.95 -14.19 -6.66
N LYS A 246 1.90 -13.39 -6.71
CA LYS A 246 0.94 -13.29 -7.81
C LYS A 246 1.07 -11.91 -8.44
N ILE A 247 0.84 -11.85 -9.74
CA ILE A 247 1.04 -10.63 -10.54
C ILE A 247 -0.11 -10.37 -11.52
N ARG A 248 -1.24 -11.08 -11.39
CA ARG A 248 -2.39 -10.91 -12.28
C ARG A 248 -3.72 -11.09 -11.54
N GLY A 249 -4.75 -10.40 -12.03
CA GLY A 249 -6.11 -10.51 -11.47
C GLY A 249 -6.27 -9.83 -10.11
N ARG A 250 -7.41 -10.08 -9.46
CA ARG A 250 -7.75 -9.47 -8.16
C ARG A 250 -6.62 -9.66 -7.14
N TRP A 251 -6.17 -10.90 -6.95
CA TRP A 251 -5.11 -11.23 -6.00
C TRP A 251 -3.76 -10.64 -6.38
N GLY A 252 -3.39 -10.65 -7.66
CA GLY A 252 -2.15 -9.99 -8.10
C GLY A 252 -2.14 -8.47 -7.84
N GLY A 253 -3.28 -7.81 -7.98
CA GLY A 253 -3.44 -6.39 -7.65
C GLY A 253 -3.29 -6.11 -6.15
N PHE A 254 -3.94 -6.90 -5.30
CA PHE A 254 -3.79 -6.78 -3.84
C PHE A 254 -2.35 -7.03 -3.40
N GLU A 255 -1.75 -8.14 -3.83
CA GLU A 255 -0.37 -8.45 -3.49
C GLU A 255 0.61 -7.38 -4.03
N THR A 256 0.33 -6.75 -5.17
CA THR A 256 1.20 -5.67 -5.69
C THR A 256 1.21 -4.45 -4.78
N LEU A 257 0.07 -4.10 -4.19
CA LEU A 257 -0.01 -3.02 -3.22
C LEU A 257 0.62 -3.42 -1.87
N GLU A 258 0.38 -4.65 -1.43
CA GLU A 258 1.01 -5.21 -0.23
C GLU A 258 2.53 -5.22 -0.33
N LYS A 259 3.08 -5.73 -1.44
CA LYS A 259 4.52 -5.73 -1.75
C LYS A 259 5.10 -4.32 -1.66
N TRP A 260 4.36 -3.33 -2.19
CA TRP A 260 4.80 -1.95 -2.18
C TRP A 260 4.87 -1.33 -0.78
N VAL A 261 3.88 -1.59 0.07
CA VAL A 261 3.87 -1.02 1.44
C VAL A 261 4.82 -1.76 2.39
N THR A 262 4.99 -3.07 2.22
CA THR A 262 5.84 -3.91 3.11
C THR A 262 7.27 -4.10 2.62
N GLY A 263 7.56 -3.77 1.37
CA GLY A 263 8.81 -4.13 0.72
C GLY A 263 8.97 -5.63 0.45
N ALA A 264 7.95 -6.44 0.73
CA ALA A 264 7.97 -7.85 0.37
C ALA A 264 7.91 -8.00 -1.16
N PHE A 265 8.60 -8.99 -1.71
CA PHE A 265 8.51 -9.32 -3.14
C PHE A 265 7.64 -10.59 -3.38
N ALA A 266 7.17 -11.18 -2.29
CA ALA A 266 6.11 -12.19 -2.22
C ALA A 266 4.90 -11.55 -1.51
N GLY A 267 3.69 -11.99 -1.85
CA GLY A 267 2.43 -11.47 -1.27
C GLY A 267 1.60 -12.55 -0.57
N HIS A 268 2.07 -13.80 -0.54
CA HIS A 268 1.44 -14.84 0.27
C HIS A 268 2.46 -15.89 0.69
N THR A 269 2.18 -16.62 1.76
CA THR A 269 3.09 -17.63 2.30
C THR A 269 2.36 -18.87 2.76
N ALA A 270 3.00 -20.02 2.59
CA ALA A 270 2.54 -21.30 3.10
C ALA A 270 3.72 -22.09 3.69
N VAL A 271 3.44 -23.20 4.39
CA VAL A 271 4.48 -24.04 4.98
C VAL A 271 4.21 -25.53 4.75
N CYS A 272 5.28 -26.27 4.47
CA CYS A 272 5.22 -27.72 4.30
C CYS A 272 5.27 -28.45 5.64
N LEU A 273 4.47 -29.51 5.80
CA LEU A 273 4.46 -30.40 6.95
C LEU A 273 4.41 -31.86 6.50
N LYS A 274 5.23 -32.72 7.11
CA LYS A 274 5.14 -34.18 6.95
C LYS A 274 4.44 -34.80 8.15
N ASP A 275 3.42 -35.61 7.89
CA ASP A 275 2.76 -36.39 8.94
C ASP A 275 3.59 -37.60 9.38
N GLU A 276 3.08 -38.36 10.36
CA GLU A 276 3.75 -39.56 10.90
C GLU A 276 3.96 -40.67 9.87
N LEU A 277 3.17 -40.68 8.78
CA LEU A 277 3.28 -41.63 7.67
C LEU A 277 4.23 -41.13 6.57
N GLY A 278 4.74 -39.90 6.70
CA GLY A 278 5.60 -39.24 5.72
C GLY A 278 4.84 -38.53 4.59
N ASN A 279 3.51 -38.46 4.62
CA ASN A 279 2.75 -37.73 3.60
C ASN A 279 2.99 -36.23 3.75
N LEU A 280 3.05 -35.52 2.62
CA LEU A 280 3.29 -34.09 2.57
C LEU A 280 1.98 -33.31 2.57
N TRP A 281 1.93 -32.31 3.44
CA TRP A 281 0.81 -31.39 3.65
C TRP A 281 1.31 -29.95 3.52
N VAL A 282 0.39 -29.04 3.20
CA VAL A 282 0.64 -27.60 3.15
C VAL A 282 -0.33 -26.90 4.09
N GLY A 283 0.22 -26.13 5.03
CA GLY A 283 -0.53 -25.23 5.88
C GLY A 283 -0.44 -23.80 5.38
N GLU A 284 -1.57 -23.09 5.29
CA GLU A 284 -1.62 -21.67 4.95
C GLU A 284 -2.79 -20.97 5.64
N SER A 285 -2.63 -19.67 5.89
CA SER A 285 -3.72 -18.78 6.31
C SER A 285 -4.07 -17.87 5.16
N GLY A 286 -5.36 -17.75 4.81
CA GLY A 286 -5.83 -16.94 3.67
C GLY A 286 -6.44 -17.79 2.55
N HIS A 287 -6.85 -19.02 2.85
CA HIS A 287 -7.48 -19.92 1.90
C HIS A 287 -8.97 -19.63 1.82
N GLU A 288 -9.48 -19.32 0.63
CA GLU A 288 -10.91 -19.04 0.41
C GLU A 288 -11.72 -20.35 0.44
N ASN A 289 -12.67 -20.45 1.37
CA ASN A 289 -13.58 -21.60 1.45
C ASN A 289 -14.76 -21.49 0.47
N GLU A 290 -15.64 -22.50 0.43
CA GLU A 290 -16.81 -22.52 -0.47
C GLU A 290 -17.80 -21.34 -0.27
N LYS A 291 -17.74 -20.64 0.87
CA LYS A 291 -18.56 -19.47 1.18
C LYS A 291 -17.88 -18.15 0.81
N GLY A 292 -16.64 -18.19 0.34
CA GLY A 292 -15.85 -16.99 0.06
C GLY A 292 -15.15 -16.39 1.29
N GLU A 293 -15.09 -17.13 2.40
CA GLU A 293 -14.40 -16.68 3.63
C GLU A 293 -12.94 -17.15 3.60
N GLU A 294 -12.00 -16.28 3.95
CA GLU A 294 -10.60 -16.64 4.10
C GLU A 294 -10.34 -17.29 5.47
N ILE A 295 -9.82 -18.52 5.44
CA ILE A 295 -9.56 -19.33 6.63
C ILE A 295 -8.15 -19.93 6.62
N ILE A 296 -7.76 -20.47 7.77
CA ILE A 296 -6.55 -21.27 7.93
C ILE A 296 -6.85 -22.72 7.55
N VAL A 297 -6.03 -23.31 6.68
CA VAL A 297 -6.18 -24.71 6.24
C VAL A 297 -4.87 -25.46 6.35
N VAL A 298 -4.98 -26.79 6.50
CA VAL A 298 -3.88 -27.74 6.30
C VAL A 298 -4.39 -28.82 5.35
N ILE A 299 -3.95 -28.78 4.09
CA ILE A 299 -4.42 -29.65 3.02
C ILE A 299 -3.28 -30.50 2.43
N PRO A 300 -3.59 -31.63 1.78
CA PRO A 300 -2.57 -32.45 1.13
C PRO A 300 -1.80 -31.67 0.06
N TRP A 301 -0.50 -31.94 -0.08
CA TRP A 301 0.36 -31.29 -1.07
C TRP A 301 -0.19 -31.37 -2.49
N GLU A 302 -0.70 -32.54 -2.91
CA GLU A 302 -1.23 -32.72 -4.26
C GLU A 302 -2.43 -31.82 -4.54
N GLU A 303 -3.29 -31.61 -3.54
CA GLU A 303 -4.44 -30.71 -3.63
C GLU A 303 -3.99 -29.25 -3.74
N TRP A 304 -3.11 -28.80 -2.84
CA TRP A 304 -2.56 -27.44 -2.87
C TRP A 304 -1.79 -27.15 -4.18
N TRP A 305 -1.06 -28.14 -4.68
CA TRP A 305 -0.31 -28.05 -5.92
C TRP A 305 -1.23 -27.99 -7.14
N GLU A 306 -2.30 -28.78 -7.17
CA GLU A 306 -3.31 -28.71 -8.23
C GLU A 306 -4.01 -27.33 -8.27
N LEU A 307 -4.34 -26.79 -7.09
CA LEU A 307 -4.90 -25.43 -6.97
C LEU A 307 -3.92 -24.37 -7.50
N SER A 308 -2.65 -24.47 -7.10
CA SER A 308 -1.58 -23.55 -7.55
C SER A 308 -1.39 -23.58 -9.07
N LEU A 309 -1.51 -24.75 -9.71
CA LEU A 309 -1.42 -24.89 -11.16
C LEU A 309 -2.65 -24.35 -11.90
N LYS A 310 -3.82 -24.33 -11.25
CA LYS A 310 -5.06 -23.79 -11.80
C LYS A 310 -5.23 -22.29 -11.52
N ASP A 311 -4.41 -21.72 -10.64
CA ASP A 311 -4.50 -20.31 -10.28
C ASP A 311 -4.25 -19.41 -11.50
N SER A 312 -5.31 -18.73 -11.93
CA SER A 312 -5.27 -17.81 -13.07
C SER A 312 -4.55 -16.48 -12.76
N SER A 313 -4.10 -16.26 -11.53
CA SER A 313 -3.37 -15.07 -11.07
C SER A 313 -1.88 -15.06 -11.45
N ASN A 314 -1.43 -16.08 -12.19
CA ASN A 314 -0.04 -16.28 -12.61
C ASN A 314 0.93 -16.30 -11.40
N PRO A 315 0.87 -17.31 -10.53
CA PRO A 315 1.71 -17.38 -9.35
C PRO A 315 3.17 -17.75 -9.69
N GLN A 316 4.10 -17.12 -8.98
CA GLN A 316 5.49 -17.50 -8.83
C GLN A 316 5.67 -18.07 -7.42
N ILE A 317 6.26 -19.26 -7.31
CA ILE A 317 6.37 -19.97 -6.03
C ILE A 317 7.82 -20.38 -5.80
N ALA A 318 8.36 -19.99 -4.66
CA ALA A 318 9.67 -20.38 -4.17
C ALA A 318 9.54 -21.22 -2.89
N LEU A 319 10.22 -22.36 -2.87
CA LEU A 319 10.42 -23.20 -1.69
C LEU A 319 11.77 -22.83 -1.06
N LEU A 320 11.74 -22.47 0.23
CA LEU A 320 12.89 -22.08 1.04
C LEU A 320 13.12 -23.18 2.10
N PRO A 321 14.08 -24.10 1.89
CA PRO A 321 14.35 -25.15 2.85
C PRO A 321 14.91 -24.59 4.15
N LEU A 322 14.53 -25.14 5.31
CA LEU A 322 15.19 -24.79 6.57
C LEU A 322 16.66 -25.26 6.57
N HIS A 323 17.53 -24.48 7.20
CA HIS A 323 18.92 -24.86 7.42
C HIS A 323 18.99 -26.17 8.23
N PRO A 324 19.91 -27.11 7.94
CA PRO A 324 20.01 -28.38 8.65
C PRO A 324 20.07 -28.26 10.18
N ASP A 325 20.78 -27.24 10.70
CA ASP A 325 20.90 -27.01 12.15
C ASP A 325 19.59 -26.52 12.79
N VAL A 326 18.75 -25.81 12.03
CA VAL A 326 17.41 -25.40 12.46
C VAL A 326 16.47 -26.59 12.39
N ARG A 327 16.52 -27.33 11.28
CA ARG A 327 15.73 -28.56 11.07
C ARG A 327 15.98 -29.60 12.15
N ALA A 328 17.22 -29.75 12.61
CA ALA A 328 17.57 -30.66 13.71
C ALA A 328 16.90 -30.30 15.05
N LYS A 329 16.50 -29.04 15.24
CA LYS A 329 15.80 -28.55 16.44
C LYS A 329 14.29 -28.49 16.27
N PHE A 330 13.79 -28.62 15.04
CA PHE A 330 12.38 -28.46 14.71
C PHE A 330 11.54 -29.58 15.34
N ASN A 331 10.67 -29.22 16.27
CA ASN A 331 9.72 -30.15 16.88
C ASN A 331 8.48 -30.33 16.00
N SER A 332 8.49 -31.35 15.15
CA SER A 332 7.38 -31.68 14.24
C SER A 332 6.06 -31.95 14.96
N THR A 333 6.08 -32.55 16.16
CA THR A 333 4.85 -32.83 16.91
C THR A 333 4.19 -31.53 17.36
N ALA A 334 4.97 -30.61 17.95
CA ALA A 334 4.46 -29.31 18.38
C ALA A 334 4.00 -28.44 17.20
N ALA A 335 4.71 -28.50 16.06
CA ALA A 335 4.29 -27.83 14.82
C ALA A 335 2.92 -28.32 14.35
N TRP A 336 2.70 -29.64 14.35
CA TRP A 336 1.41 -30.24 13.98
C TRP A 336 0.30 -29.92 14.99
N GLU A 337 0.58 -29.92 16.29
CA GLU A 337 -0.39 -29.53 17.32
C GLU A 337 -0.86 -28.09 17.10
N TYR A 338 0.08 -27.17 16.84
CA TYR A 338 -0.24 -25.79 16.50
C TYR A 338 -1.06 -25.69 15.21
N ALA A 339 -0.60 -26.29 14.11
CA ALA A 339 -1.26 -26.21 12.81
C ALA A 339 -2.71 -26.76 12.87
N ARG A 340 -2.92 -27.89 13.56
CA ARG A 340 -4.27 -28.45 13.77
C ARG A 340 -5.13 -27.55 14.65
N SER A 341 -4.54 -26.91 15.67
CA SER A 341 -5.29 -26.01 16.54
C SER A 341 -5.79 -24.76 15.81
N MET A 342 -5.12 -24.35 14.74
CA MET A 342 -5.47 -23.17 13.94
C MET A 342 -6.32 -23.51 12.71
N SER A 343 -6.30 -24.75 12.22
CA SER A 343 -7.11 -25.16 11.07
C SER A 343 -8.60 -24.85 11.28
N GLY A 344 -9.20 -24.17 10.30
CA GLY A 344 -10.59 -23.73 10.30
C GLY A 344 -10.84 -22.38 10.99
N LYS A 345 -9.84 -21.76 11.59
CA LYS A 345 -9.93 -20.42 12.17
C LYS A 345 -9.85 -19.32 11.11
N PRO A 346 -10.35 -18.11 11.40
CA PRO A 346 -10.36 -17.00 10.44
C PRO A 346 -8.96 -16.47 10.12
N TYR A 347 -8.84 -15.84 8.96
CA TYR A 347 -7.67 -15.05 8.58
C TYR A 347 -7.47 -13.83 9.50
N GLY A 348 -6.21 -13.46 9.73
CA GLY A 348 -5.81 -12.33 10.58
C GLY A 348 -6.05 -10.95 9.95
N TYR A 349 -7.30 -10.59 9.65
CA TYR A 349 -7.59 -9.23 9.16
C TYR A 349 -7.37 -8.15 10.21
N HIS A 350 -7.60 -8.47 11.48
CA HIS A 350 -7.49 -7.53 12.61
C HIS A 350 -6.06 -6.99 12.81
N ASN A 351 -5.03 -7.75 12.44
CA ASN A 351 -3.64 -7.38 12.65
C ASN A 351 -2.86 -7.09 11.35
N MET A 352 -3.40 -7.42 10.18
CA MET A 352 -2.71 -7.24 8.89
C MET A 352 -2.25 -5.81 8.61
N ILE A 353 -3.03 -4.79 9.02
CA ILE A 353 -2.64 -3.39 8.80
C ILE A 353 -1.56 -2.93 9.77
N PHE A 354 -1.52 -3.50 10.98
CA PHE A 354 -0.59 -3.08 12.03
C PHE A 354 0.78 -3.73 11.87
N SER A 355 0.86 -4.89 11.22
CA SER A 355 2.12 -5.62 11.00
C SER A 355 3.12 -4.92 10.07
N TRP A 356 2.84 -3.70 9.60
CA TRP A 356 3.77 -2.89 8.81
C TRP A 356 3.77 -1.41 9.22
N ILE A 357 3.07 -1.03 10.30
CA ILE A 357 3.01 0.34 10.83
C ILE A 357 3.74 0.36 12.18
N ASP A 358 5.07 0.30 12.12
CA ASP A 358 5.89 0.23 13.33
C ASP A 358 6.39 1.61 13.78
N THR A 359 6.30 2.62 12.92
CA THR A 359 6.75 3.99 13.17
C THR A 359 5.66 4.99 12.80
N ILE A 360 5.75 6.18 13.39
CA ILE A 360 4.76 7.25 13.24
C ILE A 360 4.60 7.71 11.77
N ALA A 361 5.67 7.63 10.97
CA ALA A 361 5.69 8.20 9.63
C ALA A 361 6.47 7.39 8.60
N ASP A 362 7.54 6.69 9.00
CA ASP A 362 8.50 6.06 8.09
C ASP A 362 8.07 4.65 7.64
N ASN A 363 6.77 4.38 7.67
CA ASN A 363 6.17 3.16 7.13
C ASN A 363 5.32 3.43 5.91
N TYR A 364 4.90 4.67 5.65
CA TYR A 364 3.95 5.00 4.59
C TYR A 364 4.64 5.41 3.29
N PRO A 365 4.56 4.61 2.21
CA PRO A 365 5.04 5.04 0.91
C PRO A 365 4.41 6.36 0.47
N PRO A 366 5.20 7.41 0.14
CA PRO A 366 4.62 8.68 -0.30
C PRO A 366 3.68 8.49 -1.51
N PRO A 367 2.51 9.16 -1.55
CA PRO A 367 2.05 10.22 -0.65
C PRO A 367 1.16 9.72 0.51
N LEU A 368 1.16 8.42 0.84
CA LEU A 368 0.47 7.94 2.04
C LEU A 368 1.07 8.60 3.28
N ASP A 369 0.19 8.95 4.22
CA ASP A 369 0.54 9.39 5.55
C ASP A 369 -0.50 8.86 6.56
N ALA A 370 -0.18 8.94 7.85
CA ALA A 370 -1.06 8.48 8.91
C ALA A 370 -2.44 9.16 8.87
N HIS A 371 -2.52 10.44 8.50
CA HIS A 371 -3.79 11.18 8.42
C HIS A 371 -4.69 10.67 7.30
N LEU A 372 -4.12 10.28 6.16
CA LEU A 372 -4.87 9.65 5.08
C LEU A 372 -5.36 8.26 5.51
N VAL A 373 -4.52 7.47 6.16
CA VAL A 373 -4.91 6.15 6.70
C VAL A 373 -6.06 6.30 7.69
N ILE A 374 -5.96 7.23 8.65
CA ILE A 374 -7.02 7.56 9.61
C ILE A 374 -8.31 7.94 8.89
N SER A 375 -8.23 8.82 7.89
CA SER A 375 -9.41 9.30 7.16
C SER A 375 -10.09 8.17 6.38
N VAL A 376 -9.31 7.27 5.76
CA VAL A 376 -9.82 6.07 5.09
C VAL A 376 -10.43 5.09 6.09
N MET A 377 -9.79 4.84 7.23
CA MET A 377 -10.31 3.99 8.31
C MET A 377 -11.64 4.54 8.85
N SER A 378 -11.73 5.85 9.11
CA SER A 378 -12.96 6.49 9.58
C SER A 378 -14.09 6.42 8.55
N MET A 379 -13.79 6.68 7.28
CA MET A 379 -14.76 6.50 6.19
C MET A 379 -15.28 5.08 6.09
N TRP A 380 -14.37 4.10 6.05
CA TRP A 380 -14.73 2.70 5.85
C TRP A 380 -15.53 2.16 7.04
N THR A 381 -15.24 2.64 8.25
CA THR A 381 -16.02 2.34 9.47
C THR A 381 -17.48 2.78 9.36
N ARG A 382 -17.77 3.90 8.69
CA ARG A 382 -19.16 4.36 8.50
C ARG A 382 -19.85 3.65 7.32
N VAL A 383 -19.12 3.31 6.25
CA VAL A 383 -19.68 2.69 5.04
C VAL A 383 -19.91 1.19 5.19
N GLN A 384 -19.02 0.49 5.90
CA GLN A 384 -19.07 -0.96 6.15
C GLN A 384 -18.69 -1.26 7.61
N PRO A 385 -19.55 -0.89 8.59
CA PRO A 385 -19.22 -0.97 10.02
C PRO A 385 -18.87 -2.38 10.49
N ALA A 386 -19.53 -3.40 9.96
CA ALA A 386 -19.24 -4.80 10.30
C ALA A 386 -17.84 -5.25 9.83
N TYR A 387 -17.37 -4.77 8.68
CA TYR A 387 -16.03 -5.09 8.17
C TYR A 387 -14.95 -4.28 8.88
N ALA A 388 -15.19 -3.00 9.15
CA ALA A 388 -14.24 -2.16 9.88
C ALA A 388 -14.04 -2.60 11.33
N ALA A 389 -15.12 -3.07 11.99
CA ALA A 389 -15.02 -3.67 13.32
C ALA A 389 -14.02 -4.85 13.32
N ASN A 390 -14.07 -5.67 12.27
CA ASN A 390 -13.20 -6.82 12.07
C ASN A 390 -11.80 -6.48 11.55
N MET A 391 -11.52 -5.25 11.14
CA MET A 391 -10.23 -4.87 10.56
C MET A 391 -9.37 -4.04 11.51
N TRP A 392 -9.94 -3.22 12.38
CA TRP A 392 -9.14 -2.38 13.28
C TRP A 392 -9.78 -1.98 14.61
N ASN A 393 -11.11 -1.96 14.77
CA ASN A 393 -11.68 -1.44 16.03
C ASN A 393 -11.26 -2.26 17.25
N GLU A 394 -11.38 -3.59 17.19
CA GLU A 394 -10.97 -4.44 18.30
C GLU A 394 -9.45 -4.36 18.55
N ALA A 395 -8.66 -4.31 17.48
CA ALA A 395 -7.21 -4.22 17.54
C ALA A 395 -6.74 -2.89 18.18
N LEU A 396 -7.39 -1.78 17.85
CA LEU A 396 -7.14 -0.46 18.46
C LEU A 396 -7.59 -0.42 19.93
N ASN A 397 -8.72 -1.06 20.26
CA ASN A 397 -9.17 -1.21 21.64
C ASN A 397 -8.16 -1.99 22.49
N LYS A 398 -7.63 -3.10 21.98
CA LYS A 398 -6.58 -3.87 22.67
C LYS A 398 -5.34 -3.04 22.94
N ARG A 399 -4.87 -2.26 21.96
CA ARG A 399 -3.74 -1.33 22.10
C ARG A 399 -4.00 -0.25 23.15
N LEU A 400 -5.24 0.24 23.26
CA LEU A 400 -5.66 1.17 24.32
C LEU A 400 -5.95 0.50 25.66
N GLY A 401 -6.05 -0.82 25.75
CA GLY A 401 -6.58 -1.51 26.93
C GLY A 401 -8.03 -1.12 27.24
N THR A 402 -8.84 -0.91 26.20
CA THR A 402 -10.29 -0.68 26.28
C THR A 402 -11.06 -1.81 25.60
N GLU A 403 -12.39 -1.80 25.73
CA GLU A 403 -13.28 -2.79 25.11
C GLU A 403 -14.49 -2.06 24.49
N ASP A 404 -14.96 -2.55 23.35
CA ASP A 404 -16.20 -2.12 22.68
C ASP A 404 -16.31 -0.63 22.33
N LEU A 405 -15.21 0.13 22.31
CA LEU A 405 -15.22 1.48 21.77
C LEU A 405 -15.27 1.41 20.24
N ASP A 406 -16.17 2.18 19.63
CA ASP A 406 -16.06 2.47 18.21
C ASP A 406 -14.87 3.41 17.94
N LEU A 407 -14.54 3.62 16.66
CA LEU A 407 -13.39 4.46 16.31
C LEU A 407 -13.47 5.88 16.90
N TYR A 408 -14.67 6.43 17.10
CA TYR A 408 -14.84 7.75 17.72
C TYR A 408 -14.55 7.71 19.22
N GLY A 409 -15.03 6.68 19.93
CA GLY A 409 -14.71 6.44 21.33
C GLY A 409 -13.20 6.24 21.52
N ILE A 410 -12.55 5.54 20.59
CA ILE A 410 -11.09 5.35 20.56
C ILE A 410 -10.39 6.71 20.39
N LEU A 411 -10.79 7.53 19.42
CA LEU A 411 -10.21 8.87 19.21
C LEU A 411 -10.39 9.76 20.45
N GLY A 412 -11.60 9.78 21.04
CA GLY A 412 -11.85 10.54 22.27
C GLY A 412 -11.04 10.03 23.47
N GLU A 413 -10.83 8.72 23.57
CA GLU A 413 -10.02 8.12 24.63
C GLU A 413 -8.52 8.39 24.44
N THR A 414 -8.01 8.36 23.21
CA THR A 414 -6.63 8.78 22.90
C THR A 414 -6.38 10.22 23.33
N GLU A 415 -7.30 11.13 23.00
CA GLU A 415 -7.23 12.54 23.41
C GLU A 415 -7.27 12.69 24.94
N ARG A 416 -8.20 11.99 25.62
CA ARG A 416 -8.30 12.00 27.08
C ARG A 416 -7.01 11.54 27.76
N ARG A 417 -6.28 10.61 27.14
CA ARG A 417 -5.01 10.08 27.64
C ARG A 417 -3.79 10.88 27.15
N GLY A 418 -3.97 11.84 26.25
CA GLY A 418 -2.88 12.58 25.63
C GLY A 418 -1.98 11.73 24.73
N ILE A 419 -2.53 10.65 24.16
CA ILE A 419 -1.84 9.75 23.22
C ILE A 419 -2.21 10.22 21.82
N ALA A 420 -1.23 10.38 20.93
CA ALA A 420 -1.52 10.71 19.55
C ALA A 420 -2.02 9.45 18.80
N PHE A 421 -2.96 9.59 17.86
CA PHE A 421 -3.55 8.40 17.22
C PHE A 421 -2.55 7.64 16.35
N ASP A 422 -1.62 8.34 15.71
CA ASP A 422 -0.47 7.75 15.02
C ASP A 422 0.44 6.97 15.97
N GLU A 423 0.69 7.47 17.18
CA GLU A 423 1.39 6.72 18.24
C GLU A 423 0.61 5.47 18.71
N LEU A 424 -0.72 5.51 18.69
CA LEU A 424 -1.53 4.31 18.98
C LEU A 424 -1.32 3.24 17.90
N LEU A 425 -1.20 3.62 16.63
CA LEU A 425 -1.01 2.67 15.53
C LEU A 425 0.32 1.90 15.65
N THR A 426 1.35 2.50 16.26
CA THR A 426 2.68 1.88 16.44
C THR A 426 2.78 0.98 17.67
N VAL A 427 1.71 0.79 18.44
CA VAL A 427 1.72 -0.16 19.56
C VAL A 427 1.77 -1.58 18.99
N PRO A 428 2.78 -2.41 19.35
CA PRO A 428 2.92 -3.74 18.77
C PRO A 428 1.70 -4.63 19.01
N GLU A 429 1.33 -5.40 18.00
CA GLU A 429 0.41 -6.52 18.14
C GLU A 429 1.05 -7.62 19.00
N HIS A 430 0.24 -8.27 19.83
CA HIS A 430 0.69 -9.39 20.65
C HIS A 430 0.10 -10.72 20.14
N ASP A 431 0.95 -11.74 20.01
CA ASP A 431 0.57 -13.07 19.52
C ASP A 431 -0.57 -13.72 20.34
N GLU A 432 -0.66 -13.40 21.64
CA GLU A 432 -1.69 -13.92 22.54
C GLU A 432 -3.06 -13.24 22.42
N TRP A 433 -3.18 -12.15 21.66
CA TRP A 433 -4.45 -11.46 21.49
C TRP A 433 -5.46 -12.31 20.73
N VAL A 434 -6.68 -12.38 21.28
CA VAL A 434 -7.81 -13.11 20.72
C VAL A 434 -8.93 -12.12 20.45
N TYR A 435 -9.47 -12.18 19.24
CA TYR A 435 -10.54 -11.33 18.75
C TYR A 435 -11.91 -11.99 18.91
N SER A 436 -13.00 -11.24 18.70
CA SER A 436 -14.36 -11.74 18.88
C SER A 436 -14.73 -12.92 17.97
N ASP A 437 -14.11 -13.00 16.79
CA ASP A 437 -14.22 -14.10 15.83
C ASP A 437 -13.22 -15.25 16.10
N GLY A 438 -12.39 -15.12 17.13
CA GLY A 438 -11.49 -16.14 17.63
C GLY A 438 -10.01 -15.80 17.47
N GLN A 439 -9.17 -16.83 17.56
CA GLN A 439 -7.74 -16.69 17.23
C GLN A 439 -7.59 -16.60 15.72
N SER A 440 -6.82 -15.64 15.24
CA SER A 440 -6.58 -15.42 13.82
C SER A 440 -5.11 -15.03 13.59
N THR A 441 -4.58 -15.36 12.43
CA THR A 441 -3.20 -15.04 12.05
C THR A 441 -3.13 -14.76 10.56
N THR A 442 -2.31 -13.80 10.14
CA THR A 442 -1.97 -13.61 8.72
C THR A 442 -1.20 -14.82 8.17
N CYS A 443 -1.00 -14.87 6.85
CA CYS A 443 -0.31 -15.96 6.16
C CYS A 443 1.07 -16.25 6.79
N VAL A 444 1.85 -15.20 7.06
CA VAL A 444 3.21 -15.31 7.59
C VAL A 444 3.23 -15.53 9.11
N ALA A 445 2.38 -14.83 9.86
CA ALA A 445 2.27 -14.99 11.31
C ALA A 445 1.88 -16.43 11.67
N PHE A 446 1.01 -17.08 10.88
CA PHE A 446 0.69 -18.51 11.05
C PHE A 446 1.95 -19.39 11.04
N ILE A 447 2.82 -19.20 10.06
CA ILE A 447 4.03 -20.00 9.89
C ILE A 447 5.03 -19.71 11.00
N LEU A 448 5.24 -18.44 11.32
CA LEU A 448 6.21 -18.05 12.34
C LEU A 448 5.75 -18.42 13.76
N ALA A 449 4.45 -18.39 14.05
CA ALA A 449 3.91 -18.91 15.30
C ALA A 449 4.09 -20.43 15.39
N MET A 450 3.95 -21.15 14.27
CA MET A 450 4.30 -22.56 14.19
C MET A 450 5.80 -22.79 14.44
N TYR A 451 6.68 -21.93 13.90
CA TYR A 451 8.12 -21.97 14.18
C TYR A 451 8.44 -21.69 15.65
N LYS A 452 7.72 -20.77 16.31
CA LYS A 452 7.80 -20.55 17.77
C LYS A 452 7.44 -21.82 18.52
N ALA A 453 6.31 -22.44 18.20
CA ALA A 453 5.87 -23.70 18.81
C ALA A 453 6.86 -24.86 18.56
N ALA A 454 7.45 -24.90 17.36
CA ALA A 454 8.43 -25.91 16.96
C ALA A 454 9.83 -25.68 17.54
N GLY A 455 10.08 -24.57 18.25
CA GLY A 455 11.35 -24.26 18.91
C GLY A 455 12.42 -23.62 18.01
N VAL A 456 12.05 -23.13 16.82
CA VAL A 456 13.00 -22.54 15.84
C VAL A 456 13.71 -21.30 16.40
N PHE A 457 12.98 -20.41 17.07
CA PHE A 457 13.51 -19.16 17.61
C PHE A 457 14.31 -19.32 18.92
N GLY A 458 14.33 -20.53 19.50
CA GLY A 458 15.13 -20.83 20.68
C GLY A 458 14.91 -19.81 21.83
N PRO A 459 15.99 -19.24 22.41
CA PRO A 459 15.89 -18.36 23.59
C PRO A 459 15.10 -17.06 23.39
N VAL A 460 15.01 -16.54 22.16
CA VAL A 460 14.33 -15.28 21.86
C VAL A 460 12.84 -15.47 21.52
N SER A 461 12.35 -16.71 21.50
CA SER A 461 10.96 -17.04 21.15
C SER A 461 9.92 -16.26 21.97
N SER A 462 10.16 -16.07 23.28
CA SER A 462 9.22 -15.35 24.16
C SER A 462 9.22 -13.83 24.00
N SER A 463 10.19 -13.27 23.28
CA SER A 463 10.35 -11.83 23.06
C SER A 463 10.08 -11.41 21.62
N ILE A 464 9.63 -12.34 20.76
CA ILE A 464 9.29 -12.05 19.37
C ILE A 464 7.77 -12.08 19.28
N GLN A 465 7.15 -11.01 18.79
CA GLN A 465 5.75 -11.03 18.37
C GLN A 465 5.71 -11.30 16.86
N VAL A 466 5.27 -12.50 16.46
CA VAL A 466 5.29 -12.86 15.03
C VAL A 466 4.15 -12.20 14.25
N THR A 467 3.17 -11.65 14.94
CA THR A 467 2.15 -10.78 14.36
C THR A 467 2.72 -9.47 13.79
N GLU A 468 3.91 -9.07 14.22
CA GLU A 468 4.63 -7.88 13.71
C GLU A 468 5.50 -8.17 12.49
N PHE A 469 5.49 -9.41 11.97
CA PHE A 469 6.34 -9.77 10.84
C PHE A 469 5.58 -9.58 9.53
N THR A 470 6.20 -8.86 8.60
CA THR A 470 5.82 -8.92 7.20
C THR A 470 6.37 -10.17 6.53
N ILE A 471 5.93 -10.45 5.30
CA ILE A 471 6.51 -11.52 4.47
C ILE A 471 8.01 -11.26 4.21
N ARG A 472 8.42 -9.99 4.10
CA ARG A 472 9.82 -9.60 3.95
C ARG A 472 10.66 -10.07 5.12
N ASP A 473 10.22 -9.75 6.32
CA ASP A 473 10.94 -10.09 7.53
C ASP A 473 11.11 -11.61 7.67
N ALA A 474 10.08 -12.38 7.32
CA ALA A 474 10.13 -13.82 7.38
C ALA A 474 11.17 -14.45 6.46
N TYR A 475 11.27 -14.02 5.19
CA TYR A 475 12.29 -14.58 4.29
C TYR A 475 13.70 -14.04 4.56
N MET A 476 13.82 -12.92 5.29
CA MET A 476 15.11 -12.36 5.74
C MET A 476 15.70 -13.12 6.93
N LEU A 477 14.87 -13.81 7.72
CA LEU A 477 15.33 -14.62 8.85
C LEU A 477 16.42 -15.60 8.42
N LYS A 478 17.52 -15.60 9.17
CA LYS A 478 18.70 -16.42 8.91
C LYS A 478 18.53 -17.87 9.38
N ILE A 479 17.45 -18.50 8.94
CA ILE A 479 17.02 -19.85 9.33
C ILE A 479 16.96 -20.82 8.15
N PHE A 480 17.17 -20.33 6.93
CA PHE A 480 17.04 -21.11 5.71
C PHE A 480 18.38 -21.66 5.21
N GLU A 481 18.32 -22.61 4.29
CA GLU A 481 19.51 -23.15 3.64
C GLU A 481 20.23 -22.06 2.83
N ASN A 482 21.54 -21.96 3.03
CA ASN A 482 22.44 -21.01 2.38
C ASN A 482 23.53 -21.69 1.54
N ASN A 483 23.65 -23.02 1.63
CA ASN A 483 24.56 -23.82 0.82
C ASN A 483 23.79 -24.48 -0.32
N GLN A 484 24.02 -23.96 -1.54
CA GLN A 484 23.39 -24.47 -2.76
C GLN A 484 23.67 -25.96 -3.01
N THR A 485 24.78 -26.51 -2.53
CA THR A 485 25.08 -27.94 -2.72
C THR A 485 24.21 -28.87 -1.88
N ARG A 486 23.48 -28.33 -0.88
CA ARG A 486 22.54 -29.08 -0.04
C ARG A 486 21.09 -28.91 -0.49
N LEU A 487 20.82 -28.01 -1.44
CA LEU A 487 19.49 -27.89 -2.04
C LEU A 487 19.14 -29.18 -2.80
N PRO A 488 17.84 -29.53 -2.90
CA PRO A 488 17.41 -30.71 -3.63
C PRO A 488 17.91 -30.73 -5.08
N SER A 489 18.16 -31.91 -5.63
CA SER A 489 18.72 -32.04 -6.99
C SER A 489 17.83 -31.49 -8.11
N TRP A 490 16.54 -31.29 -7.85
CA TRP A 490 15.60 -30.63 -8.78
C TRP A 490 15.61 -29.10 -8.68
N CYS A 491 16.21 -28.56 -7.61
CA CYS A 491 16.35 -27.14 -7.37
C CYS A 491 17.44 -26.55 -8.27
N ASN A 492 17.19 -25.39 -8.87
CA ASN A 492 18.17 -24.66 -9.69
C ASN A 492 18.72 -25.43 -10.92
N ASN A 493 17.94 -26.32 -11.52
CA ASN A 493 18.34 -27.10 -12.71
C ASN A 493 18.38 -26.32 -14.04
N GLY A 494 18.77 -25.03 -14.03
CA GLY A 494 18.80 -24.18 -15.23
C GLY A 494 19.71 -22.96 -15.13
N ASN A 495 19.69 -22.12 -16.16
CA ASN A 495 20.39 -20.83 -16.15
C ASN A 495 19.66 -19.86 -15.22
N GLY A 496 20.38 -19.32 -14.22
CA GLY A 496 19.82 -18.45 -13.18
C GLY A 496 19.72 -19.14 -11.82
N GLN A 497 20.86 -19.46 -11.20
CA GLN A 497 20.91 -20.07 -9.88
C GLN A 497 20.43 -19.07 -8.82
N LEU A 498 19.29 -19.37 -8.19
CA LEU A 498 18.79 -18.64 -7.03
C LEU A 498 19.35 -19.26 -5.75
N PRO A 499 19.46 -18.52 -4.63
CA PRO A 499 19.87 -19.09 -3.36
C PRO A 499 18.81 -20.02 -2.73
N PHE A 500 17.65 -20.17 -3.39
CA PHE A 500 16.50 -20.97 -2.98
C PHE A 500 15.86 -21.66 -4.20
N CYS A 501 14.80 -22.44 -3.99
CA CYS A 501 14.20 -23.28 -5.02
C CYS A 501 12.92 -22.68 -5.61
N GLN A 502 13.00 -22.04 -6.77
CA GLN A 502 11.78 -21.60 -7.47
C GLN A 502 11.11 -22.75 -8.23
N ILE A 503 9.94 -23.16 -7.75
CA ILE A 503 9.23 -24.36 -8.21
C ILE A 503 8.12 -24.08 -9.24
N LEU A 504 7.58 -22.86 -9.26
CA LEU A 504 6.56 -22.43 -10.22
C LEU A 504 6.79 -20.97 -10.64
N GLY A 505 6.37 -20.63 -11.86
CA GLY A 505 6.17 -19.25 -12.30
C GLY A 505 7.01 -18.83 -13.51
N GLU A 506 6.42 -17.96 -14.32
CA GLU A 506 7.02 -17.40 -15.54
C GLU A 506 8.19 -16.44 -15.26
N TYR A 507 8.16 -15.75 -14.13
CA TYR A 507 9.13 -14.72 -13.76
C TYR A 507 10.00 -15.16 -12.60
N GLN A 508 11.25 -14.71 -12.59
CA GLN A 508 12.23 -15.02 -11.56
C GLN A 508 11.80 -14.38 -10.24
N MET A 509 11.69 -15.21 -9.20
CA MET A 509 11.40 -14.74 -7.85
C MET A 509 12.60 -13.95 -7.33
N GLU A 510 12.30 -12.78 -6.79
CA GLU A 510 13.25 -11.94 -6.08
C GLU A 510 12.87 -11.98 -4.59
N LEU A 511 13.83 -12.28 -3.72
CA LEU A 511 13.69 -12.19 -2.27
C LEU A 511 14.91 -11.39 -1.76
N PRO A 512 14.88 -10.06 -1.84
CA PRO A 512 15.99 -9.21 -1.42
C PRO A 512 16.40 -9.52 0.02
N GLU A 513 17.70 -9.51 0.33
CA GLU A 513 18.18 -9.82 1.69
C GLU A 513 17.74 -11.19 2.25
N TYR A 514 17.37 -12.14 1.37
CA TYR A 514 17.05 -13.52 1.77
C TYR A 514 18.12 -14.09 2.72
N ASN A 515 17.65 -14.63 3.86
CA ASN A 515 18.45 -15.38 4.82
C ASN A 515 19.66 -14.60 5.38
N SER A 516 19.45 -13.33 5.75
CA SER A 516 20.50 -12.38 6.12
C SER A 516 20.48 -11.95 7.59
N VAL A 517 19.33 -11.99 8.27
CA VAL A 517 19.14 -11.42 9.62
C VAL A 517 18.99 -12.53 10.67
N GLU A 518 19.89 -12.56 11.65
CA GLU A 518 19.76 -13.46 12.80
C GLU A 518 18.55 -13.04 13.66
N PRO A 519 17.71 -13.96 14.17
CA PRO A 519 16.63 -13.60 15.08
C PRO A 519 17.17 -12.98 16.39
N TYR A 520 16.56 -11.90 16.87
CA TYR A 520 16.82 -11.28 18.18
C TYR A 520 15.51 -10.84 18.85
N ALA A 521 15.61 -10.40 20.10
CA ALA A 521 14.46 -9.98 20.90
C ALA A 521 13.82 -8.70 20.35
N ASN A 522 12.49 -8.63 20.37
CA ASN A 522 11.68 -7.47 19.97
C ASN A 522 11.91 -7.04 18.51
N MET A 523 12.24 -8.01 17.66
CA MET A 523 12.49 -7.83 16.23
C MET A 523 11.22 -7.35 15.51
N ASN A 524 11.37 -6.33 14.64
CA ASN A 524 10.32 -5.73 13.81
C ASN A 524 9.17 -5.04 14.57
N GLU A 525 9.38 -4.63 15.82
CA GLU A 525 8.36 -3.84 16.55
C GLU A 525 8.48 -2.32 16.29
N ASN A 526 9.54 -1.87 15.62
CA ASN A 526 9.88 -0.45 15.44
C ASN A 526 10.57 -0.19 14.08
N CYS A 527 10.22 -0.94 13.05
CA CYS A 527 10.91 -0.94 11.77
C CYS A 527 10.25 -0.06 10.68
N PRO A 528 10.99 0.90 10.08
CA PRO A 528 10.49 1.60 8.90
C PRO A 528 10.47 0.69 7.67
N SER A 529 9.58 0.99 6.73
CA SER A 529 9.40 0.24 5.48
C SER A 529 9.11 1.17 4.30
N LEU A 530 10.04 2.09 4.00
CA LEU A 530 9.87 3.05 2.89
C LEU A 530 10.46 2.57 1.56
N PRO A 531 9.69 2.56 0.47
CA PRO A 531 10.21 2.38 -0.88
C PRO A 531 11.13 3.53 -1.32
N PRO A 532 11.96 3.32 -2.35
CA PRO A 532 12.16 2.04 -3.06
C PRO A 532 13.23 1.16 -2.42
N VAL A 533 13.90 1.64 -1.37
CA VAL A 533 15.10 0.98 -0.80
C VAL A 533 14.75 0.04 0.34
N TYR A 534 13.68 0.34 1.09
CA TYR A 534 13.28 -0.42 2.28
C TYR A 534 14.42 -0.57 3.29
N ASP A 535 15.14 0.54 3.51
CA ASP A 535 16.31 0.58 4.39
C ASP A 535 15.92 0.11 5.79
N ARG A 536 16.75 -0.75 6.36
CA ARG A 536 16.47 -1.43 7.62
C ARG A 536 17.52 -1.03 8.66
N PRO A 537 17.19 -0.09 9.57
CA PRO A 537 18.12 0.35 10.62
C PRO A 537 18.68 -0.78 11.49
N ILE A 538 19.76 -0.50 12.22
CA ILE A 538 20.29 -1.42 13.22
C ILE A 538 19.31 -1.50 14.40
N GLN A 539 18.96 -2.71 14.87
CA GLN A 539 17.97 -2.97 15.96
C GLN A 539 16.51 -2.66 15.63
N CYS A 540 16.26 -2.22 14.40
CA CYS A 540 15.15 -2.75 13.65
C CYS A 540 15.29 -4.27 13.73
#